data_AF-M0JKV2-F1
#
_entry.id   AF-M0JKV2-F1
#
_cell.length_a   1.000
_cell.length_b   1.000
_cell.length_c   1.000
_cell.angle_alpha   90.00
_cell.angle_beta   90.00
_cell.angle_gamma   90.00
#
_symmetry.space_group_name_H-M   'P 1'
#
loop_
_entity.id
_entity.type
_entity.pdbx_description
1 polymer ?
#
loop_
_entity_poly.entity_id
_entity_poly.type
_entity_poly.pdbx_seq_one_letter_code
_entity_poly.pdbx_strand_id
1 'polypeptide(L)'
;FEQSTTTVDDQQATVFHDRSLSISKFGLVDTVFVVGTAETASQAQAFSEASFNYGLSLKSKLLRGLGGNLVVYPVIVSETGLIDWVQQYDPKHWSSFEFPVIIDPTEGTVDYYESTPLWGIIYYKGFRQTAETILKP
;
A
#
# COMPACT_ATOMS: atom_id res chain seq x y z
N PHE A 1 -7.13 6.36 11.41
CA PHE A 1 -6.97 4.93 11.11
C PHE A 1 -7.34 4.11 12.33
N GLU A 2 -8.12 3.05 12.13
CA GLU A 2 -8.26 1.96 13.09
C GLU A 2 -7.00 1.09 13.00
N GLN A 3 -6.37 0.79 14.14
CA GLN A 3 -5.14 0.01 14.22
C GLN A 3 -5.45 -1.41 14.67
N SER A 4 -4.83 -2.40 14.03
CA SER A 4 -4.89 -3.80 14.43
C SER A 4 -3.57 -4.52 14.14
N THR A 5 -3.43 -5.75 14.63
CA THR A 5 -2.29 -6.62 14.33
C THR A 5 -2.80 -7.90 13.68
N THR A 6 -2.09 -8.39 12.68
CA THR A 6 -2.45 -9.62 11.97
C THR A 6 -1.20 -10.37 11.51
N THR A 7 -1.39 -11.54 10.92
CA THR A 7 -0.31 -12.29 10.27
C THR A 7 -0.43 -12.12 8.77
N VAL A 8 0.61 -11.61 8.13
CA VAL A 8 0.75 -11.44 6.67
C VAL A 8 2.09 -12.04 6.28
N ASP A 9 2.15 -12.92 5.29
CA ASP A 9 3.41 -13.57 4.85
C ASP A 9 4.21 -14.20 6.00
N ASP A 10 3.52 -14.97 6.87
CA ASP A 10 4.07 -15.62 8.07
C ASP A 10 4.76 -14.69 9.10
N GLN A 11 4.67 -13.37 8.91
CA GLN A 11 5.16 -12.35 9.86
C GLN A 11 3.99 -11.63 10.54
N GLN A 12 4.22 -11.14 11.76
CA GLN A 12 3.28 -10.20 12.38
C GLN A 12 3.39 -8.83 11.72
N ALA A 13 2.26 -8.35 11.22
CA ALA A 13 2.14 -7.04 10.59
C ALA A 13 1.18 -6.14 11.39
N THR A 14 1.51 -4.86 11.45
CA THR A 14 0.60 -3.85 11.98
C THR A 14 -0.23 -3.29 10.85
N VAL A 15 -1.55 -3.26 11.02
CA VAL A 15 -2.48 -2.79 9.99
C VAL A 15 -3.15 -1.50 10.46
N PHE A 16 -3.16 -0.51 9.58
CA PHE A 16 -3.93 0.72 9.74
C PHE A 16 -4.99 0.78 8.65
N HIS A 17 -6.27 0.83 9.03
CA HIS A 17 -7.38 0.88 8.09
C HIS A 17 -8.18 2.16 8.30
N ASP A 18 -8.47 2.87 7.22
CA ASP A 18 -9.41 3.98 7.20
C ASP A 18 -10.39 3.79 6.04
N ARG A 19 -11.64 4.20 6.29
CA ARG A 19 -12.66 4.31 5.26
C ARG A 19 -13.20 5.72 5.25
N SER A 20 -12.97 6.41 4.14
CA SER A 20 -13.40 7.80 3.97
C SER A 20 -14.02 8.04 2.60
N LEU A 21 -14.94 9.00 2.54
CA LEU A 21 -15.48 9.51 1.28
C LEU A 21 -14.44 10.43 0.65
N SER A 22 -14.04 10.12 -0.57
CA SER A 22 -13.11 10.94 -1.35
C SER A 22 -13.74 11.38 -2.66
N ILE A 23 -13.91 12.69 -2.80
CA ILE A 23 -14.40 13.32 -4.02
C ILE A 23 -13.36 13.14 -5.15
N SER A 24 -12.07 13.26 -4.82
CA SER A 24 -10.97 13.12 -5.79
C SER A 24 -10.73 11.69 -6.25
N LYS A 25 -11.22 10.69 -5.50
CA LYS A 25 -11.13 9.26 -5.82
C LYS A 25 -12.52 8.64 -6.10
N PHE A 26 -13.49 9.47 -6.49
CA PHE A 26 -14.81 9.07 -6.98
C PHE A 26 -15.63 8.12 -6.08
N GLY A 27 -15.60 8.30 -4.76
CA GLY A 27 -16.49 7.56 -3.85
C GLY A 27 -15.87 7.20 -2.50
N LEU A 28 -16.40 6.13 -1.89
CA LEU A 28 -15.81 5.54 -0.69
C LEU A 28 -14.47 4.90 -1.04
N VAL A 29 -13.44 5.19 -0.25
CA VAL A 29 -12.12 4.60 -0.41
C VAL A 29 -11.75 3.87 0.87
N ASP A 30 -11.42 2.59 0.74
CA ASP A 30 -10.73 1.85 1.79
C ASP A 30 -9.23 2.05 1.61
N THR A 31 -8.59 2.68 2.59
CA THR A 31 -7.14 2.86 2.65
C THR A 31 -6.58 1.95 3.72
N VAL A 32 -5.72 1.02 3.32
CA VAL A 32 -5.13 0.02 4.21
C VAL A 32 -3.61 0.15 4.14
N PHE A 33 -2.97 0.42 5.26
CA PHE A 33 -1.52 0.26 5.40
C PHE A 33 -1.25 -1.06 6.10
N VAL A 34 -0.34 -1.86 5.56
CA VAL A 34 0.14 -3.08 6.18
C VAL A 34 1.64 -2.91 6.37
N VAL A 35 2.04 -2.76 7.64
CA VAL A 35 3.41 -2.44 8.02
C VAL A 35 4.13 -3.72 8.45
N GLY A 36 5.25 -4.00 7.81
CA GLY A 36 6.12 -5.14 8.09
C GLY A 36 7.57 -4.86 7.69
N THR A 37 8.38 -5.90 7.63
CA THR A 37 9.80 -5.81 7.33
C THR A 37 10.18 -6.79 6.22
N ALA A 38 11.21 -6.44 5.45
CA ALA A 38 11.84 -7.34 4.49
C ALA A 38 13.33 -7.00 4.34
N GLU A 39 14.17 -8.02 4.15
CA GLU A 39 15.61 -7.84 3.96
C GLU A 39 16.00 -7.99 2.48
N THR A 40 15.19 -8.70 1.69
CA THR A 40 15.45 -9.04 0.29
C THR A 40 14.28 -8.65 -0.62
N ALA A 41 14.56 -8.43 -1.90
CA ALA A 41 13.52 -8.12 -2.90
C ALA A 41 12.45 -9.22 -3.00
N SER A 42 12.83 -10.49 -2.84
CA SER A 42 11.87 -11.61 -2.87
C SER A 42 10.91 -11.60 -1.67
N GLN A 43 11.42 -11.28 -0.48
CA GLN A 43 10.57 -11.09 0.71
C GLN A 43 9.69 -9.85 0.57
N ALA A 44 10.24 -8.75 0.04
CA ALA A 44 9.47 -7.54 -0.23
C ALA A 44 8.30 -7.82 -1.19
N GLN A 45 8.55 -8.56 -2.26
CA GLN A 45 7.53 -9.01 -3.21
C GLN A 45 6.46 -9.88 -2.54
N ALA A 46 6.87 -10.91 -1.78
CA ALA A 46 5.93 -11.81 -1.10
C ALA A 46 5.06 -11.07 -0.08
N PHE A 47 5.67 -10.20 0.72
CA PHE A 47 4.98 -9.36 1.69
C PHE A 47 3.99 -8.39 1.02
N SER A 48 4.39 -7.78 -0.10
CA SER A 48 3.55 -6.90 -0.90
C SER A 48 2.28 -7.62 -1.36
N GLU A 49 2.45 -8.77 -2.01
CA GLU A 49 1.35 -9.59 -2.52
C GLU A 49 0.43 -10.08 -1.40
N ALA A 50 1.01 -10.52 -0.27
CA ALA A 50 0.26 -10.95 0.89
C ALA A 50 -0.53 -9.80 1.54
N SER A 51 0.06 -8.61 1.61
CA SER A 51 -0.60 -7.40 2.11
C SER A 51 -1.78 -7.01 1.22
N PHE A 52 -1.60 -7.06 -0.10
CA PHE A 52 -2.67 -6.79 -1.05
C PHE A 52 -3.82 -7.80 -0.91
N ASN A 53 -3.51 -9.10 -0.82
CA ASN A 53 -4.49 -10.15 -0.60
C ASN A 53 -5.24 -9.97 0.73
N TYR A 54 -4.54 -9.56 1.78
CA TYR A 54 -5.16 -9.21 3.05
C TYR A 54 -6.16 -8.05 2.88
N GLY A 55 -5.76 -6.95 2.23
CA GLY A 55 -6.66 -5.82 1.96
C GLY A 55 -7.88 -6.21 1.12
N LEU A 56 -7.70 -7.08 0.12
CA LEU A 56 -8.83 -7.64 -0.65
C LEU A 56 -9.79 -8.46 0.22
N SER A 57 -9.28 -9.20 1.20
CA SER A 57 -10.13 -9.99 2.11
C SER A 57 -11.06 -9.10 2.95
N LEU A 58 -10.63 -7.87 3.28
CA LEU A 58 -11.45 -6.88 3.98
C LEU A 58 -12.64 -6.41 3.12
N LYS A 59 -12.48 -6.41 1.80
CA LYS A 59 -13.51 -6.01 0.82
C LYS A 59 -14.72 -6.95 0.79
N SER A 60 -14.53 -8.23 1.16
CA SER A 60 -15.54 -9.29 0.99
C SER A 60 -16.82 -9.14 1.84
N LYS A 61 -16.82 -8.27 2.86
CA LYS A 61 -17.96 -8.11 3.79
C LYS A 61 -18.91 -6.94 3.49
N LEU A 62 -18.59 -6.07 2.53
CA LEU A 62 -19.39 -4.86 2.28
C LEU A 62 -20.17 -4.93 0.96
N LEU A 63 -21.39 -4.35 0.98
CA LEU A 63 -22.37 -4.28 -0.11
C LEU A 63 -21.70 -4.15 -1.49
N ARG A 64 -21.72 -5.27 -2.24
CA ARG A 64 -21.36 -5.37 -3.65
C ARG A 64 -22.26 -4.45 -4.46
N GLY A 65 -21.93 -3.16 -4.59
CA GLY A 65 -22.77 -2.22 -5.34
C GLY A 65 -22.39 -0.76 -5.26
N LEU A 66 -21.68 -0.32 -4.20
CA LEU A 66 -21.07 1.01 -4.17
C LEU A 66 -19.59 0.83 -4.46
N GLY A 67 -19.11 1.32 -5.61
CA GLY A 67 -17.76 1.11 -6.14
C GLY A 67 -16.67 1.65 -5.22
N GLY A 68 -16.39 0.92 -4.14
CA GLY A 68 -15.34 1.24 -3.19
C GLY A 68 -13.99 0.99 -3.81
N ASN A 69 -13.22 2.07 -3.97
CA ASN A 69 -11.83 1.97 -4.38
C ASN A 69 -11.02 1.46 -3.17
N LEU A 70 -10.27 0.38 -3.35
CA LEU A 70 -9.34 -0.12 -2.34
C LEU A 70 -7.93 0.33 -2.73
N VAL A 71 -7.19 0.87 -1.77
CA VAL A 71 -5.77 1.13 -1.89
C VAL A 71 -5.07 0.45 -0.73
N VAL A 72 -4.18 -0.47 -1.04
CA VAL A 72 -3.32 -1.12 -0.07
C VAL A 72 -1.91 -0.56 -0.22
N TYR A 73 -1.33 -0.14 0.89
CA TYR A 73 0.06 0.26 1.02
C TYR A 73 0.79 -0.82 1.82
N PRO A 74 1.45 -1.77 1.15
CA PRO A 74 2.50 -2.55 1.78
C PRO A 74 3.63 -1.60 2.17
N VAL A 75 3.78 -1.36 3.47
CA VAL A 75 4.82 -0.49 4.03
C VAL A 75 5.90 -1.40 4.59
N ILE A 76 7.05 -1.40 3.93
CA ILE A 76 8.18 -2.22 4.29
C ILE A 76 9.21 -1.32 4.95
N VAL A 77 9.42 -1.53 6.25
CA VAL A 77 10.51 -0.90 6.99
C VAL A 77 11.76 -1.72 6.74
N SER A 78 12.77 -1.10 6.14
CA SER A 78 14.04 -1.78 5.83
C SER A 78 15.20 -0.80 5.81
N GLU A 79 16.32 -1.23 6.37
CA GLU A 79 17.62 -0.54 6.27
C GLU A 79 18.41 -1.02 5.03
N THR A 80 17.86 -1.96 4.26
CA THR A 80 18.52 -2.56 3.10
C THR A 80 18.03 -1.93 1.79
N GLY A 81 18.88 -1.93 0.76
CA GLY A 81 18.65 -1.29 -0.55
C GLY A 81 17.54 -1.93 -1.40
N LEU A 82 16.30 -1.87 -0.94
CA LEU A 82 15.10 -2.33 -1.65
C LEU A 82 14.54 -1.30 -2.64
N ILE A 83 15.22 -0.16 -2.79
CA ILE A 83 14.85 0.92 -3.72
C ILE A 83 14.75 0.39 -5.16
N ASP A 84 15.73 -0.40 -5.60
CA ASP A 84 15.72 -0.95 -6.97
C ASP A 84 14.50 -1.84 -7.23
N TRP A 85 14.06 -2.60 -6.21
CA TRP A 85 12.85 -3.41 -6.30
C TRP A 85 11.60 -2.53 -6.43
N VAL A 86 11.44 -1.54 -5.56
CA VAL A 86 10.23 -0.71 -5.57
C VAL A 86 10.13 0.16 -6.83
N GLN A 87 11.27 0.58 -7.40
CA GLN A 87 11.31 1.34 -8.68
C GLN A 87 10.98 0.48 -9.91
N GLN A 88 11.12 -0.84 -9.82
CA GLN A 88 10.76 -1.77 -10.89
C GLN A 88 9.35 -2.36 -10.75
N TYR A 89 8.62 -1.99 -9.69
CA TYR A 89 7.30 -2.52 -9.42
C TYR A 89 6.30 -2.18 -10.54
N ASP A 90 5.64 -3.19 -11.08
CA ASP A 90 4.64 -3.02 -12.15
C ASP A 90 3.22 -3.29 -11.62
N PRO A 91 2.36 -2.26 -11.52
CA PRO A 91 1.01 -2.40 -10.98
C PRO A 91 0.07 -3.17 -11.92
N LYS A 92 -0.43 -4.33 -11.48
CA LYS A 92 -1.18 -5.29 -12.32
C LYS A 92 -2.71 -5.12 -12.33
N HIS A 93 -3.31 -4.27 -11.47
CA HIS A 93 -4.76 -4.31 -11.20
C HIS A 93 -5.51 -2.99 -11.43
N TRP A 94 -6.73 -3.09 -11.99
CA TRP A 94 -7.54 -1.95 -12.47
C TRP A 94 -8.60 -1.46 -11.47
N SER A 95 -8.94 -2.24 -10.44
CA SER A 95 -10.07 -1.95 -9.51
C SER A 95 -9.69 -1.98 -8.02
N SER A 96 -8.44 -2.27 -7.71
CA SER A 96 -7.85 -2.23 -6.37
C SER A 96 -6.36 -1.96 -6.57
N PHE A 97 -5.84 -0.99 -5.84
CA PHE A 97 -4.50 -0.48 -6.03
C PHE A 97 -3.59 -1.07 -4.96
N GLU A 98 -2.44 -1.54 -5.41
CA GLU A 98 -1.32 -1.90 -4.57
C GLU A 98 -0.25 -0.83 -4.78
N PHE A 99 0.19 -0.19 -3.70
CA PHE A 99 1.17 0.89 -3.74
C PHE A 99 2.27 0.60 -2.70
N PRO A 100 3.27 -0.22 -3.04
CA PRO A 100 4.33 -0.58 -2.11
C PRO A 100 5.20 0.63 -1.79
N VAL A 101 5.61 0.72 -0.52
CA VAL A 101 6.43 1.79 0.02
C VAL A 101 7.54 1.18 0.85
N ILE A 102 8.78 1.61 0.61
CA ILE A 102 9.93 1.33 1.46
C ILE A 102 10.16 2.53 2.37
N ILE A 103 10.35 2.28 3.66
CA ILE A 103 10.78 3.29 4.63
C ILE A 103 12.16 2.88 5.14
N ASP A 104 13.15 3.73 4.94
CA ASP A 104 14.43 3.64 5.62
C ASP A 104 14.38 4.52 6.88
N PRO A 105 14.30 3.95 8.09
CA PRO A 105 14.25 4.73 9.32
C PRO A 105 15.60 5.36 9.69
N THR A 106 16.71 4.87 9.14
CA THR A 106 18.06 5.38 9.39
C THR A 106 18.33 6.62 8.55
N GLU A 107 17.97 6.58 7.26
CA GLU A 107 18.14 7.72 6.34
C GLU A 107 16.93 8.68 6.34
N GLY A 108 15.78 8.25 6.87
CA GLY A 108 14.55 9.02 6.90
C GLY A 108 13.89 9.15 5.52
N THR A 109 14.10 8.16 4.63
CA THR A 109 13.56 8.17 3.27
C THR A 109 12.25 7.39 3.18
N VAL A 110 11.46 7.75 2.17
CA VAL A 110 10.26 7.04 1.77
C VAL A 110 10.34 6.84 0.27
N ASP A 111 10.56 5.60 -0.15
CA ASP A 111 10.77 5.23 -1.54
C ASP A 111 9.57 4.44 -2.06
N TYR A 112 9.10 4.76 -3.26
CA TYR A 112 7.99 4.10 -3.91
C TYR A 112 8.14 4.16 -5.42
N TYR A 113 7.34 3.36 -6.13
CA TYR A 113 7.33 3.37 -7.59
C TYR A 113 6.90 4.74 -8.16
N GLU A 114 7.79 5.37 -8.94
CA GLU A 114 7.56 6.71 -9.49
C GLU A 114 6.80 6.74 -10.80
N SER A 115 6.78 5.63 -11.55
CA SER A 115 6.06 5.61 -12.82
C SER A 115 4.56 5.53 -12.59
N THR A 116 3.81 6.15 -13.49
CA THR A 116 2.36 6.23 -13.41
C THR A 116 1.78 5.65 -14.68
N PRO A 117 0.99 4.57 -14.59
CA PRO A 117 0.20 4.16 -15.74
C PRO A 117 -0.72 5.31 -16.18
N LEU A 118 -0.78 5.62 -17.48
CA LEU A 118 -1.53 6.78 -18.00
C LEU A 118 -3.01 6.79 -17.56
N TRP A 119 -3.59 5.61 -17.35
CA TRP A 119 -4.97 5.42 -16.91
C TRP A 119 -5.19 5.71 -15.40
N GLY A 120 -4.12 5.84 -14.63
CA GLY A 120 -4.14 5.97 -13.17
C GLY A 120 -3.63 7.31 -12.62
N ILE A 121 -3.32 8.29 -13.48
CA ILE A 121 -2.62 9.54 -13.11
C ILE A 121 -3.24 10.27 -11.90
N ILE A 122 -4.56 10.43 -11.89
CA ILE A 122 -5.26 11.15 -10.82
C ILE A 122 -5.18 10.40 -9.49
N TYR A 123 -5.23 9.06 -9.51
CA TYR A 123 -5.15 8.22 -8.32
C TYR A 123 -3.74 8.18 -7.75
N TYR A 124 -2.72 7.98 -8.60
CA TYR A 124 -1.31 7.88 -8.20
C TYR A 124 -0.77 9.18 -7.61
N LYS A 125 -1.21 10.35 -8.11
CA LYS A 125 -0.89 11.64 -7.47
C LYS A 125 -1.35 11.67 -6.01
N GLY A 126 -2.56 11.19 -5.74
CA GLY A 126 -3.10 11.09 -4.39
C GLY A 126 -2.34 10.07 -3.52
N PHE A 127 -1.89 8.95 -4.11
CA PHE A 127 -1.15 7.93 -3.36
C PHE A 127 0.23 8.43 -2.91
N ARG A 128 0.95 9.12 -3.80
CA ARG A 128 2.23 9.76 -3.46
C ARG A 128 2.07 10.79 -2.35
N GLN A 129 1.07 11.67 -2.48
CA GLN A 129 0.79 12.64 -1.43
C GLN A 129 0.48 11.95 -0.09
N THR A 130 -0.26 10.84 -0.09
CA THR A 130 -0.50 10.04 1.12
C THR A 130 0.81 9.47 1.68
N ALA A 131 1.68 8.88 0.86
CA ALA A 131 2.96 8.36 1.30
C ALA A 131 3.85 9.47 1.90
N GLU A 132 3.99 10.60 1.21
CA GLU A 132 4.83 11.72 1.65
C GLU A 132 4.32 12.43 2.91
N THR A 133 3.00 12.45 3.15
CA THR A 133 2.41 13.18 4.29
C THR A 133 2.15 12.32 5.51
N ILE A 134 1.90 11.02 5.33
CA ILE A 134 1.55 10.11 6.43
C ILE A 134 2.72 9.20 6.81
N LEU A 135 3.50 8.73 5.83
CA LEU A 135 4.52 7.71 6.05
C LEU A 135 5.93 8.29 6.23
N LYS A 136 6.14 9.55 5.85
CA LYS A 136 7.43 10.20 6.03
C LYS A 136 7.71 10.44 7.52
N PRO A 137 8.81 9.88 8.07
CA PRO A 137 9.17 10.04 9.48
C PRO A 137 9.62 11.47 9.84
#